data_AF-A0AAP3M649-F1
#
_entry.id   AF-A0AAP3M649-F1
#
_cell.length_a   1.000
_cell.length_b   1.000
_cell.length_c   1.000
_cell.angle_alpha   90.00
_cell.angle_beta   90.00
_cell.angle_gamma   90.00
#
_symmetry.space_group_name_H-M   'P 1'
#
loop_
_entity.id
_entity.type
_entity.pdbx_description
1 polymer ?
#
loop_
_entity_poly.entity_id
_entity_poly.type
_entity_poly.pdbx_seq_one_letter_code
_entity_poly.pdbx_strand_id
1 'polypeptide(L)'
;MNDKRIVYQNDEGGICVLIPWPGSGLTVEEIAAKDVPHGKPFKILDAADVPTDRSGRDLWAVDEADLTDGVGADYGVGSKKPFVMPEPPEEDADGEDPATPEQELVT
;
A
#
# COMPACT_ATOMS: atom_id res chain seq x y z
N MET A 1 -0.67 -17.68 8.58
CA MET A 1 0.08 -17.30 7.37
C MET A 1 -0.91 -16.72 6.39
N ASN A 2 -0.56 -15.70 5.60
CA ASN A 2 -1.45 -15.27 4.52
C ASN A 2 -1.19 -16.18 3.32
N ASP A 3 -2.21 -16.92 2.89
CA ASP A 3 -2.08 -17.94 1.84
C ASP A 3 -2.34 -17.37 0.44
N LYS A 4 -2.50 -16.05 0.31
CA LYS A 4 -2.66 -15.39 -0.99
C LYS A 4 -1.37 -14.71 -1.45
N ARG A 5 -1.13 -14.75 -2.75
CA ARG A 5 0.01 -14.12 -3.44
C ARG A 5 -0.53 -13.38 -4.64
N ILE A 6 -0.15 -12.12 -4.78
CA ILE A 6 -0.51 -11.32 -5.96
C ILE A 6 0.69 -11.38 -6.90
N VAL A 7 0.46 -11.75 -8.15
CA VAL A 7 1.51 -11.91 -9.16
C VAL A 7 1.23 -10.96 -10.31
N TYR A 8 2.26 -10.27 -10.78
CA TYR A 8 2.19 -9.40 -11.96
C TYR A 8 3.52 -9.38 -12.71
N GLN A 9 3.49 -8.95 -13.97
CA GLN A 9 4.68 -8.84 -14.81
C GLN A 9 5.22 -7.40 -14.85
N ASN A 10 6.53 -7.23 -14.66
CA ASN A 10 7.21 -5.93 -14.83
C ASN A 10 7.48 -5.63 -16.31
N ASP A 11 7.76 -4.36 -16.62
CA ASP A 11 8.13 -3.91 -17.98
C ASP A 11 9.42 -4.57 -18.52
N GLU A 12 10.28 -5.05 -17.62
CA GLU A 12 11.51 -5.77 -17.94
C GLU A 12 11.28 -7.27 -18.23
N GLY A 13 10.02 -7.73 -18.21
CA GLY A 13 9.65 -9.12 -18.47
C GLY A 13 9.80 -10.07 -17.27
N GLY A 14 10.30 -9.58 -16.14
CA GLY A 14 10.38 -10.34 -14.89
C GLY A 14 9.05 -10.44 -14.14
N ILE A 15 8.91 -11.49 -13.33
CA ILE A 15 7.73 -11.68 -12.46
C ILE A 15 7.93 -11.03 -11.10
N CYS A 16 6.94 -10.25 -10.70
CA CYS A 16 6.78 -9.77 -9.34
C CYS A 16 5.76 -10.60 -8.55
N VAL A 17 6.06 -10.86 -7.29
CA VAL A 17 5.18 -11.55 -6.35
C VAL A 17 5.06 -10.69 -5.09
N LEU A 18 3.85 -10.22 -4.82
CA LEU A 18 3.49 -9.45 -3.65
C LEU A 18 2.81 -10.36 -2.61
N ILE A 19 3.13 -10.12 -1.34
CA ILE A 19 2.54 -10.84 -0.21
C ILE A 19 1.61 -9.87 0.52
N PRO A 20 0.28 -10.06 0.47
CA PRO A 20 -0.64 -9.15 1.13
C PRO A 20 -0.47 -9.26 2.65
N TRP A 21 -0.48 -8.12 3.33
CA TRP A 21 -0.45 -8.07 4.78
C TRP A 21 -1.88 -8.13 5.35
N PRO A 22 -2.25 -9.14 6.16
CA PRO A 22 -3.62 -9.32 6.63
C PRO A 22 -4.07 -8.25 7.65
N GLY A 23 -3.13 -7.56 8.31
CA GLY A 23 -3.45 -6.48 9.25
C GLY A 23 -3.62 -5.09 8.59
N SER A 24 -3.77 -5.01 7.27
CA SER A 24 -3.94 -3.74 6.56
C SER A 24 -5.37 -3.21 6.68
N GLY A 25 -6.32 -4.07 7.06
CA GLY A 25 -7.76 -3.75 7.03
C GLY A 25 -8.36 -3.70 5.61
N LEU A 26 -7.56 -4.01 4.58
CA LEU A 26 -7.98 -4.02 3.18
C LEU A 26 -8.11 -5.46 2.66
N THR A 27 -8.93 -5.63 1.63
CA THR A 27 -9.03 -6.89 0.89
C THR A 27 -7.79 -7.12 0.02
N VAL A 28 -7.53 -8.38 -0.36
CA VAL A 28 -6.38 -8.74 -1.21
C VAL A 28 -6.46 -8.03 -2.57
N GLU A 29 -7.66 -7.87 -3.11
CA GLU A 29 -7.92 -7.16 -4.36
C GLU A 29 -7.58 -5.67 -4.25
N GLU A 30 -7.94 -5.01 -3.14
CA GLU A 30 -7.59 -3.61 -2.90
C GLU A 30 -6.09 -3.41 -2.71
N ILE A 31 -5.42 -4.35 -2.03
CA ILE A 31 -3.95 -4.35 -1.91
C ILE A 31 -3.32 -4.51 -3.29
N ALA A 32 -3.83 -5.44 -4.10
CA ALA A 32 -3.34 -5.64 -5.46
C ALA A 32 -3.54 -4.38 -6.32
N ALA A 33 -4.72 -3.79 -6.27
CA ALA A 33 -5.02 -2.56 -7.01
C ALA A 33 -4.13 -1.39 -6.59
N LYS A 34 -3.73 -1.30 -5.31
CA LYS A 34 -2.87 -0.24 -4.79
C LYS A 34 -1.38 -0.46 -5.08
N ASP A 35 -0.90 -1.70 -4.93
CA ASP A 35 0.52 -2.03 -4.99
C ASP A 35 0.98 -2.38 -6.42
N VAL A 36 0.05 -2.81 -7.29
CA VAL A 36 0.34 -3.07 -8.71
C VAL A 36 0.32 -1.73 -9.49
N PRO A 37 1.34 -1.45 -10.31
CA PRO A 37 1.37 -0.23 -11.13
C PRO A 37 0.15 -0.11 -12.04
N HIS A 38 -0.26 1.14 -12.31
CA HIS A 38 -1.43 1.43 -13.15
C HIS A 38 -1.39 0.66 -14.47
N GLY A 39 -2.50 0.00 -14.79
CA GLY A 39 -2.71 -0.63 -16.09
C GLY A 39 -1.93 -1.93 -16.30
N LYS A 40 -1.19 -2.40 -15.30
CA LYS A 40 -0.60 -3.73 -15.32
C LYS A 40 -1.62 -4.77 -14.87
N PRO A 41 -1.86 -5.82 -15.65
CA PRO A 41 -2.74 -6.90 -15.24
C PRO A 41 -2.07 -7.70 -14.11
N PHE A 42 -2.86 -8.16 -13.14
CA PHE A 42 -2.40 -8.98 -12.02
C PHE A 42 -3.30 -10.21 -11.81
N LYS A 43 -2.75 -11.20 -11.10
CA LYS A 43 -3.44 -12.43 -10.73
C LYS A 43 -3.30 -12.69 -9.23
N ILE A 44 -4.36 -13.14 -8.58
CA ILE A 44 -4.34 -13.55 -7.18
C ILE A 44 -4.29 -15.08 -7.12
N LEU A 45 -3.16 -15.61 -6.67
CA LEU A 45 -2.90 -17.03 -6.55
C LEU A 45 -2.83 -17.47 -5.08
N ASP A 46 -2.94 -18.77 -4.84
CA ASP A 46 -2.62 -19.33 -3.54
C ASP A 46 -1.10 -19.45 -3.37
N ALA A 47 -0.63 -19.42 -2.13
CA ALA A 47 0.78 -19.62 -1.79
C ALA A 47 1.25 -21.03 -2.16
N ALA A 48 0.34 -22.01 -2.25
CA ALA A 48 0.63 -23.35 -2.73
C ALA A 48 0.91 -23.41 -4.25
N ASP A 49 0.34 -22.50 -5.04
CA ASP A 49 0.55 -22.43 -6.49
C ASP A 49 1.89 -21.77 -6.85
N VAL A 50 2.47 -21.01 -5.91
CA VAL A 50 3.78 -20.37 -6.11
C VAL A 50 4.90 -21.34 -5.68
N PRO A 51 5.87 -21.64 -6.56
CA PRO A 51 6.97 -22.53 -6.20
C PRO A 51 7.76 -21.98 -5.01
N THR A 52 8.02 -22.83 -4.02
CA THR A 52 8.80 -22.47 -2.84
C THR A 52 10.30 -22.39 -3.14
N ASP A 53 10.79 -23.18 -4.10
CA ASP A 53 12.17 -23.10 -4.61
C ASP A 53 12.33 -21.89 -5.52
N ARG A 54 13.16 -20.93 -5.09
CA ARG A 54 13.38 -19.66 -5.81
C ARG A 54 14.62 -19.68 -6.70
N SER A 55 15.30 -20.83 -6.82
CA SER A 55 16.56 -20.98 -7.54
C SER A 55 16.45 -20.66 -9.04
N GLY A 56 15.25 -20.82 -9.61
CA GLY A 56 14.93 -20.50 -11.01
C GLY A 56 13.99 -19.31 -11.20
N ARG A 57 13.91 -18.37 -10.25
CA ARG A 57 12.94 -17.25 -10.31
C ARG A 57 13.07 -16.41 -11.59
N ASP A 58 14.27 -16.20 -12.11
CA ASP A 58 14.51 -15.48 -13.37
C ASP A 58 13.89 -16.15 -14.60
N LEU A 59 13.60 -17.46 -14.53
CA LEU A 59 12.97 -18.23 -15.61
C LEU A 59 11.45 -18.32 -15.47
N TRP A 60 10.88 -17.79 -14.39
CA TRP A 60 9.43 -17.81 -14.24
C TRP A 60 8.84 -16.81 -15.23
N ALA A 61 7.95 -17.31 -16.08
CA ALA A 61 7.15 -16.51 -16.99
C ALA A 61 5.66 -16.73 -16.66
N VAL A 62 4.90 -15.64 -16.71
CA VAL A 62 3.44 -15.65 -16.60
C VAL A 62 2.94 -14.98 -17.86
N ASP A 63 1.92 -15.57 -18.49
CA ASP A 63 1.30 -14.99 -19.66
C ASP A 63 0.35 -13.87 -19.25
N GLU A 64 0.38 -12.75 -19.97
CA GLU A 64 -0.54 -11.63 -19.75
C GLU A 64 -2.00 -12.05 -19.89
N ALA A 65 -2.30 -13.07 -20.68
CA ALA A 65 -3.65 -13.61 -20.82
C ALA A 65 -4.13 -14.37 -19.57
N ASP A 66 -3.21 -14.87 -18.73
CA ASP A 66 -3.56 -15.55 -17.48
C ASP A 66 -3.85 -14.56 -16.34
N LEU A 67 -3.37 -13.31 -16.45
CA LEU A 67 -3.54 -12.23 -15.49
C LEU A 67 -4.93 -11.57 -15.63
N THR A 68 -5.96 -12.28 -15.17
CA THR A 68 -7.38 -11.91 -15.41
C THR A 68 -8.10 -11.34 -14.19
N ASP A 69 -7.48 -11.32 -13.01
CA ASP A 69 -8.15 -10.89 -11.77
C ASP A 69 -8.32 -9.37 -11.67
N GLY A 70 -7.54 -8.59 -12.43
CA GLY A 70 -7.70 -7.15 -12.46
C GLY A 70 -6.50 -6.43 -13.07
N VAL A 71 -6.56 -5.10 -13.05
CA VAL A 71 -5.46 -4.21 -13.44
C VAL A 71 -5.13 -3.29 -12.27
N GLY A 72 -3.85 -2.97 -12.09
CA GLY A 72 -3.40 -2.01 -11.08
C GLY A 72 -4.15 -0.70 -11.20
N ALA A 73 -4.66 -0.20 -10.08
CA ALA A 73 -5.42 1.02 -10.02
C ALA A 73 -4.49 2.24 -9.95
N ASP A 74 -5.00 3.38 -10.39
CA ASP A 74 -4.29 4.65 -10.30
C ASP A 74 -4.26 5.21 -8.86
N TYR A 75 -3.48 4.57 -7.99
CA TYR A 75 -3.14 5.12 -6.68
C TYR A 75 -1.89 6.01 -6.78
N GLY A 76 -1.87 7.02 -7.65
CA GLY A 76 -0.68 7.89 -7.78
C GLY A 76 -0.75 9.11 -8.71
N VAL A 77 -1.67 9.18 -9.66
CA VAL A 77 -1.82 10.32 -10.60
C VAL A 77 -2.67 11.44 -10.00
N GLY A 78 -2.78 11.48 -8.67
CA GLY A 78 -3.65 12.41 -7.96
C GLY A 78 -5.10 11.98 -8.10
N SER A 79 -5.65 11.36 -7.06
CA SER A 79 -7.08 11.17 -6.95
C SER A 79 -7.79 12.50 -7.24
N LYS A 80 -8.77 12.53 -8.17
CA LYS A 80 -9.67 13.69 -8.35
C LYS A 80 -10.46 14.04 -7.07
N LYS A 81 -10.31 13.24 -6.01
CA LYS A 81 -10.77 13.48 -4.65
C LYS A 81 -9.58 13.35 -3.69
N PRO A 82 -8.86 14.43 -3.38
CA PRO A 82 -7.83 14.38 -2.36
C PRO A 82 -8.44 13.96 -1.02
N PHE A 83 -7.70 13.18 -0.23
CA PHE A 83 -8.03 12.96 1.16
C PHE A 83 -7.97 14.31 1.87
N VAL A 84 -9.14 14.88 2.19
CA VAL A 84 -9.25 16.08 3.02
C VAL A 84 -9.03 15.63 4.45
N MET A 85 -7.89 16.01 5.02
CA MET A 85 -7.62 15.78 6.44
C MET A 85 -8.75 16.42 7.23
N PRO A 86 -9.51 15.65 8.04
CA PRO A 86 -10.48 16.27 8.94
C PRO A 86 -9.71 17.22 9.83
N GLU A 87 -10.16 18.48 9.91
CA GLU A 87 -9.61 19.42 10.87
C GLU A 87 -9.69 18.74 12.24
N PRO A 88 -8.59 18.69 13.00
CA PRO A 88 -8.66 18.19 14.36
C PRO A 88 -9.78 18.96 15.06
N PRO A 89 -10.61 18.31 15.89
CA PRO A 89 -11.59 19.04 16.68
C PRO A 89 -10.84 20.15 17.39
N GLU A 90 -11.34 21.38 17.24
CA GLU A 90 -10.93 22.50 18.05
C GLU A 90 -11.12 22.07 19.52
N GLU A 91 -10.05 21.58 20.15
CA GLU A 91 -9.97 21.63 21.60
C GLU A 91 -10.06 23.11 21.91
N ASP A 92 -11.19 23.53 22.48
CA ASP A 92 -11.33 24.79 23.18
C ASP A 92 -10.05 24.96 23.97
N ALA A 93 -9.26 25.96 23.59
CA ALA A 93 -8.16 26.44 24.38
C ALA A 93 -8.78 26.97 25.68
N ASP A 94 -8.99 26.05 26.61
CA ASP A 94 -9.05 26.28 28.03
C ASP A 94 -7.79 27.07 28.38
N GLY A 95 -7.97 28.39 28.41
CA GLY A 95 -6.96 29.34 28.81
C GLY A 95 -6.72 29.17 30.29
N GLU A 96 -5.86 28.25 30.68
CA GLU A 96 -5.14 28.37 31.93
C GLU A 96 -3.96 29.33 31.68
N ASP A 97 -4.14 30.57 32.15
CA ASP A 97 -3.14 31.63 32.16
C ASP A 97 -1.80 31.09 32.74
N PRO A 98 -0.69 31.04 31.96
CA PRO A 98 0.59 30.72 32.55
C PRO A 98 1.05 31.94 33.34
N ALA A 99 0.86 31.87 34.65
CA ALA A 99 1.34 32.83 35.64
C ALA A 99 2.73 33.37 35.25
N THR A 100 2.78 34.67 34.98
CA THR A 100 4.00 35.44 34.69
C THR A 100 5.09 35.16 35.73
N PRO A 101 6.26 34.60 35.37
CA PRO A 101 7.40 34.64 36.27
C PRO A 101 8.01 36.04 36.21
N GLU A 102 7.93 36.78 37.33
CA GLU A 102 8.64 38.05 37.51
C GLU A 102 10.15 37.80 37.32
N GLN A 103 10.74 38.48 36.35
CA GLN A 103 12.18 38.44 36.13
C GLN A 103 12.85 39.38 37.13
N GLU A 104 13.47 38.83 38.18
CA GLU A 104 14.35 39.63 39.03
C GLU A 104 15.60 40.05 38.24
N LEU A 105 15.69 41.35 38.00
CA LEU A 105 16.85 42.04 37.46
C LEU A 105 18.00 41.94 38.48
N VAL A 106 18.98 41.07 38.23
CA VAL A 106 20.25 41.11 38.94
C VAL A 106 21.09 42.27 38.39
N THR A 107 21.40 43.23 39.27
CA THR A 107 22.27 44.39 38.98
C THR A 107 23.74 44.06 39.19
#